data_AF-A0A212KEE1-F1
#
_entry.id   AF-A0A212KEE1-F1
#
_cell.length_a   1.000
_cell.length_b   1.000
_cell.length_c   1.000
_cell.angle_alpha   90.00
_cell.angle_beta   90.00
_cell.angle_gamma   90.00
#
_symmetry.space_group_name_H-M   'P 1'
#
loop_
_entity.id
_entity.type
_entity.pdbx_description
1 polymer ?
#
loop_
_entity_poly.entity_id
_entity_poly.type
_entity_poly.pdbx_seq_one_letter_code
_entity_poly.pdbx_strand_id
1 'polypeptide(L)'
;MLRASVLLICLIGLGSLAGCSTASLPVPSPVVVTVQRCARPAAPSVPKLRGDIPFDNPSQVEATLTRDARLRLYAAQLNDALDCYDAQAEGGK
;
A
#
# COMPACT_ATOMS: atom_id res chain seq x y z
N MET A 1 54.16 -33.28 28.44
CA MET A 1 53.64 -32.11 27.70
C MET A 1 52.96 -32.46 26.37
N LEU A 2 53.42 -33.48 25.62
CA LEU A 2 52.81 -33.89 24.35
C LEU A 2 51.31 -34.23 24.40
N ARG A 3 50.83 -34.84 25.50
CA ARG A 3 49.41 -35.22 25.64
C ARG A 3 48.47 -34.02 25.70
N ALA A 4 48.91 -32.92 26.32
CA ALA A 4 48.13 -31.69 26.39
C ALA A 4 48.03 -31.01 25.03
N SER A 5 49.11 -31.03 24.24
CA SER A 5 49.15 -30.49 22.88
C SER A 5 48.22 -31.23 21.92
N VAL A 6 48.12 -32.55 22.04
CA VAL A 6 47.20 -33.37 21.21
C VAL A 6 45.75 -33.06 21.53
N LEU A 7 45.40 -32.94 22.82
CA LEU A 7 44.05 -32.55 23.26
C LEU A 7 43.67 -31.16 22.75
N LEU A 8 44.60 -30.21 22.78
CA LEU A 8 44.40 -28.85 22.29
C LEU A 8 44.15 -28.82 20.77
N ILE A 9 44.90 -29.62 20.00
CA ILE A 9 44.71 -29.74 18.54
C ILE A 9 43.36 -30.38 18.22
N CYS A 10 42.95 -31.43 18.95
CA CYS A 10 41.64 -32.05 18.77
C CYS A 10 40.51 -31.07 19.08
N LEU A 11 40.60 -30.30 20.17
CA LEU A 11 39.60 -29.30 20.56
C LEU A 11 39.48 -28.17 19.52
N ILE A 12 40.59 -27.68 18.98
CA ILE A 12 40.57 -26.65 17.94
C ILE A 12 40.02 -27.21 16.62
N GLY A 13 40.40 -28.44 16.23
CA GLY A 13 39.90 -29.09 15.02
C GLY A 13 38.38 -29.35 15.07
N LEU A 14 37.89 -29.88 16.18
CA LEU A 14 36.46 -30.14 16.40
C LEU A 14 35.66 -28.82 16.53
N GLY A 15 36.21 -27.80 17.20
CA GLY A 15 35.58 -26.48 17.32
C GLY A 15 35.55 -25.68 16.02
N SER A 16 36.50 -25.92 15.11
CA SER A 16 36.55 -25.24 13.80
C SER A 16 35.63 -25.89 12.76
N LEU A 17 35.39 -27.19 12.85
CA LEU A 17 34.40 -27.91 12.02
C LEU A 17 32.96 -27.69 12.48
N ALA A 18 32.76 -27.46 13.79
CA ALA A 18 31.52 -26.93 14.35
C ALA A 18 31.49 -25.39 14.34
N GLY A 19 32.24 -24.77 13.42
CA GLY A 19 32.15 -23.35 13.18
C GLY A 19 30.70 -22.99 12.92
N CYS A 20 30.16 -22.07 13.71
CA CYS A 20 28.96 -21.33 13.41
C CYS A 20 29.19 -20.48 12.14
N SER A 21 29.49 -21.09 11.00
CA SER A 21 28.99 -20.54 9.76
C SER A 21 27.48 -20.62 9.94
N THR A 22 26.87 -19.49 10.24
CA THR A 22 25.47 -19.29 9.89
C THR A 22 25.39 -19.76 8.46
N ALA A 23 24.83 -20.96 8.25
CA ALA A 23 24.51 -21.43 6.91
C ALA A 23 23.81 -20.24 6.29
N SER A 24 24.37 -19.69 5.21
CA SER A 24 23.77 -18.57 4.51
C SER A 24 22.40 -19.07 4.10
N LEU A 25 21.39 -18.81 4.94
CA LEU A 25 20.02 -19.13 4.64
C LEU A 25 19.77 -18.46 3.29
N PRO A 26 19.17 -19.17 2.32
CA PRO A 26 18.85 -18.56 1.05
C PRO A 26 18.11 -17.25 1.35
N VAL A 27 18.76 -16.12 1.06
CA VAL A 27 18.10 -14.82 1.22
C VAL A 27 16.92 -14.88 0.25
N PRO A 28 15.67 -14.78 0.73
CA PRO A 28 14.54 -14.85 -0.17
C PRO A 28 14.71 -13.75 -1.22
N SER A 29 14.58 -14.12 -2.49
CA SER A 29 14.60 -13.13 -3.57
C SER A 29 13.54 -12.06 -3.26
N PRO A 30 13.85 -10.76 -3.45
CA PRO A 30 12.85 -9.73 -3.27
C PRO A 30 11.64 -10.02 -4.16
N VAL A 31 10.45 -9.95 -3.57
CA VAL A 31 9.19 -10.03 -4.32
C VAL A 31 8.99 -8.69 -5.01
N VAL A 32 9.10 -8.68 -6.33
CA VAL A 32 8.79 -7.50 -7.14
C VAL A 32 7.27 -7.39 -7.24
N VAL A 33 6.69 -6.44 -6.51
CA VAL A 33 5.25 -6.14 -6.60
C VAL A 33 5.03 -5.14 -7.72
N THR A 34 4.33 -5.56 -8.77
CA THR A 34 3.91 -4.66 -9.86
C THR A 34 2.65 -3.92 -9.43
N VAL A 35 2.78 -2.66 -9.05
CA VAL A 35 1.62 -1.82 -8.72
C VAL A 35 1.00 -1.23 -9.98
N GLN A 36 -0.31 -1.38 -10.14
CA GLN A 36 -1.06 -0.72 -11.20
C GLN A 36 -1.50 0.67 -10.71
N ARG A 37 -1.48 1.65 -11.61
CA ARG A 37 -1.97 2.98 -11.26
C ARG A 37 -3.50 2.97 -11.31
N CYS A 38 -4.16 2.96 -10.15
CA CYS A 38 -5.62 3.10 -10.09
C CYS A 38 -6.07 4.49 -10.57
N ALA A 39 -7.33 4.58 -10.96
CA ALA A 39 -7.94 5.81 -11.41
C ALA A 39 -7.79 6.91 -10.35
N ARG A 40 -7.56 8.15 -10.81
CA ARG A 40 -7.58 9.35 -9.96
C ARG A 40 -8.60 10.33 -10.52
N PRO A 41 -9.88 10.21 -10.12
CA PRO A 41 -10.93 11.09 -10.58
C PRO A 41 -10.58 12.55 -10.26
N ALA A 42 -10.84 13.46 -11.21
CA ALA A 42 -10.68 14.89 -10.97
C ALA A 42 -11.88 15.41 -10.17
N ALA A 43 -11.63 16.38 -9.28
CA ALA A 43 -12.71 17.03 -8.55
C ALA A 43 -13.71 17.67 -9.55
N PRO A 44 -15.02 17.42 -9.41
CA PRO A 44 -15.99 17.93 -10.37
C PRO A 44 -16.17 19.43 -10.19
N SER A 45 -16.42 20.13 -11.31
CA SER A 45 -16.97 21.47 -11.25
C SER A 45 -18.38 21.42 -10.67
N VAL A 46 -18.68 22.24 -9.68
CA VAL A 46 -19.97 22.29 -9.01
C VAL A 46 -20.54 23.72 -9.07
N PRO A 47 -21.85 23.90 -9.33
CA PRO A 47 -22.46 25.23 -9.33
C PRO A 47 -22.24 25.95 -8.00
N LYS A 48 -22.03 27.27 -8.03
CA LYS A 48 -21.93 28.08 -6.82
C LYS A 48 -23.33 28.40 -6.30
N LEU A 49 -23.53 28.29 -4.99
CA LEU A 49 -24.73 28.80 -4.34
C LEU A 49 -24.57 30.29 -4.05
N ARG A 50 -25.64 31.03 -4.24
CA ARG A 50 -25.70 32.47 -4.02
C ARG A 50 -26.17 32.78 -2.62
N GLY A 51 -25.47 33.68 -1.92
CA GLY A 51 -25.86 34.13 -0.57
C GLY A 51 -26.85 35.30 -0.56
N ASP A 52 -27.14 35.88 -1.73
CA ASP A 52 -27.94 37.10 -1.90
C ASP A 52 -29.37 36.83 -2.38
N ILE A 53 -29.76 35.56 -2.54
CA ILE A 53 -31.12 35.15 -2.90
C ILE A 53 -31.61 34.04 -1.96
N PRO A 54 -32.94 33.93 -1.75
CA PRO A 54 -33.52 32.87 -0.92
C PRO A 54 -33.10 31.47 -1.39
N PHE A 55 -32.95 30.54 -0.44
CA PHE A 55 -32.52 29.17 -0.71
C PHE A 55 -33.52 28.38 -1.57
N ASP A 56 -34.82 28.68 -1.42
CA ASP A 56 -35.94 28.09 -2.15
C ASP A 56 -36.17 28.73 -3.53
N ASN A 57 -35.39 29.74 -3.90
CA ASN A 57 -35.40 30.26 -5.26
C ASN A 57 -35.13 29.11 -6.25
N PRO A 58 -35.90 28.97 -7.34
CA PRO A 58 -35.77 27.84 -8.27
C PRO A 58 -34.34 27.60 -8.76
N SER A 59 -33.58 28.67 -9.02
CA SER A 59 -32.19 28.58 -9.47
C SER A 59 -31.24 28.03 -8.40
N GLN A 60 -31.54 28.24 -7.11
CA GLN A 60 -30.75 27.74 -5.98
C GLN A 60 -31.06 26.26 -5.70
N VAL A 61 -32.32 25.88 -5.82
CA VAL A 61 -32.75 24.48 -5.75
C VAL A 61 -32.08 23.68 -6.87
N GLU A 62 -32.13 24.17 -8.10
CA GLU A 62 -31.47 23.54 -9.25
C GLU A 62 -29.95 23.42 -9.06
N ALA A 63 -29.29 24.50 -8.62
CA ALA A 63 -27.87 24.48 -8.32
C ALA A 63 -27.54 23.44 -7.23
N THR A 64 -28.34 23.36 -6.16
CA THR A 64 -28.16 22.41 -5.07
C THR A 64 -28.30 20.96 -5.53
N LEU A 65 -29.36 20.65 -6.28
CA LEU A 65 -29.58 19.30 -6.82
C LEU A 65 -28.46 18.90 -7.80
N THR A 66 -28.01 19.83 -8.63
CA THR A 66 -26.88 19.61 -9.54
C THR A 66 -25.57 19.36 -8.78
N ARG A 67 -25.32 20.10 -7.70
CA ARG A 67 -24.16 19.87 -6.81
C ARG A 67 -24.20 18.47 -6.22
N ASP A 68 -25.34 18.08 -5.63
CA ASP A 68 -25.53 16.76 -5.02
C ASP A 68 -25.28 15.63 -6.02
N ALA A 69 -25.89 15.68 -7.20
CA ALA A 69 -25.71 14.67 -8.24
C ALA A 69 -24.24 14.51 -8.65
N ARG A 70 -23.52 15.62 -8.86
CA ARG A 70 -22.10 15.59 -9.24
C ARG A 70 -21.21 15.05 -8.13
N LEU A 71 -21.50 15.40 -6.88
CA LEU A 71 -20.73 14.93 -5.73
C LEU A 71 -20.95 13.44 -5.46
N ARG A 72 -22.18 12.93 -5.64
CA ARG A 72 -22.46 11.49 -5.53
C ARG A 72 -21.72 10.67 -6.58
N LEU A 73 -21.72 11.14 -7.84
CA LEU A 73 -20.96 10.49 -8.90
C LEU A 73 -19.46 10.50 -8.60
N TYR A 74 -18.92 11.63 -8.14
CA TYR A 74 -17.52 11.73 -7.77
C TYR A 74 -17.16 10.81 -6.60
N ALA A 75 -18.03 10.70 -5.59
CA ALA A 75 -17.84 9.77 -4.48
C ALA A 75 -17.83 8.31 -4.95
N ALA A 76 -18.72 7.92 -5.87
CA ALA A 76 -18.70 6.58 -6.46
C ALA A 76 -17.38 6.30 -7.18
N GLN A 77 -16.90 7.23 -8.00
CA GLN A 77 -15.61 7.10 -8.70
C GLN A 77 -14.42 7.02 -7.74
N LEU A 78 -14.48 7.71 -6.60
CA LEU A 78 -13.46 7.61 -5.56
C LEU A 78 -13.49 6.24 -4.89
N ASN A 79 -14.67 5.68 -4.62
CA ASN A 79 -14.79 4.32 -4.10
C ASN A 79 -14.24 3.29 -5.09
N ASP A 80 -14.56 3.40 -6.38
CA ASP A 80 -14.00 2.51 -7.41
C ASP A 80 -12.45 2.56 -7.44
N ALA A 81 -11.87 3.74 -7.18
CA ALA A 81 -10.42 3.90 -7.08
C ALA A 81 -9.85 3.22 -5.82
N LEU A 82 -10.57 3.25 -4.69
CA LEU A 82 -10.19 2.55 -3.47
C LEU A 82 -10.29 1.03 -3.66
N ASP A 83 -11.38 0.54 -4.25
CA ASP A 83 -11.57 -0.89 -4.55
C ASP A 83 -10.44 -1.44 -5.41
N CYS A 84 -9.93 -0.65 -6.36
CA CYS A 84 -8.76 -1.00 -7.16
C CYS A 84 -7.48 -1.15 -6.31
N TYR A 85 -7.26 -0.28 -5.32
CA TYR A 85 -6.10 -0.40 -4.44
C TYR A 85 -6.23 -1.55 -3.45
N ASP A 86 -7.44 -1.79 -2.93
CA ASP A 86 -7.71 -2.92 -2.04
C ASP A 86 -7.46 -4.25 -2.77
N ALA A 87 -7.92 -4.36 -4.03
CA ALA A 87 -7.62 -5.52 -4.87
C ALA A 87 -6.11 -5.73 -5.09
N GLN A 88 -5.31 -4.66 -5.18
CA GLN A 88 -3.84 -4.80 -5.26
C GLN A 88 -3.23 -5.26 -3.94
N ALA A 89 -3.71 -4.74 -2.81
CA ALA A 89 -3.23 -5.09 -1.48
C ALA A 89 -3.47 -6.58 -1.15
N GLU A 90 -4.59 -7.15 -1.63
CA GLU A 90 -4.91 -8.57 -1.47
C GLU A 90 -4.12 -9.50 -2.41
N GLY A 91 -3.11 -8.97 -3.12
CA GLY A 91 -2.28 -9.73 -4.05
C GLY A 91 -2.82 -9.74 -5.48
N GLY A 92 -3.45 -8.64 -5.90
CA GLY A 92 -4.05 -8.46 -7.21
C GLY A 92 -3.16 -8.97 -8.33
N LYS A 93 -3.72 -9.88 -9.14
CA LYS A 93 -3.09 -10.49 -10.32
C LYS A 93 -2.53 -9.48 -11.30
#